data_AF-A0A832WGJ0-F1
#
_entry.id   AF-A0A832WGJ0-F1
#
_cell.length_a   1.000
_cell.length_b   1.000
_cell.length_c   1.000
_cell.angle_alpha   90.00
_cell.angle_beta   90.00
_cell.angle_gamma   90.00
#
_symmetry.space_group_name_H-M   'P 1'
#
loop_
_entity.id
_entity.type
_entity.pdbx_description
1 polymer ?
#
loop_
_entity_poly.entity_id
_entity_poly.type
_entity_poly.pdbx_seq_one_letter_code
_entity_poly.pdbx_strand_id
1 'polypeptide(L)' 'MDRIDRDLLAVLEQGLPVTGTPFEEIGRRLGITESDVLDRLHQLKSEGVIRRFKARIDQRKV' A
#
# COMPACT_ATOMS: atom_id res chain seq x y z
N MET A 1 -13.23 -8.24 -3.20
CA MET A 1 -12.82 -6.93 -2.68
C MET A 1 -13.70 -6.53 -1.51
N ASP A 2 -13.14 -6.56 -0.30
CA ASP A 2 -13.82 -6.17 0.93
C ASP A 2 -13.60 -4.68 1.28
N ARG A 3 -14.07 -4.22 2.45
CA ARG A 3 -13.87 -2.82 2.87
C ARG A 3 -12.39 -2.50 3.08
N ILE A 4 -11.63 -3.43 3.65
CA ILE A 4 -10.20 -3.23 3.96
C ILE A 4 -9.39 -3.10 2.68
N ASP A 5 -9.70 -3.87 1.64
CA ASP A 5 -9.06 -3.75 0.32
C ASP A 5 -9.29 -2.36 -0.28
N ARG A 6 -10.49 -1.80 -0.12
CA ARG A 6 -10.81 -0.45 -0.63
C ARG A 6 -10.05 0.62 0.13
N ASP A 7 -10.00 0.50 1.46
CA ASP A 7 -9.27 1.43 2.31
C ASP A 7 -7.76 1.34 2.04
N LEU A 8 -7.24 0.12 1.82
CA LEU A 8 -5.84 -0.13 1.42
C LEU A 8 -5.51 0.52 0.08
N LEU A 9 -6.36 0.36 -0.94
CA LEU A 9 -6.17 1.06 -2.22
C LEU A 9 -6.19 2.58 -2.05
N ALA A 10 -7.12 3.12 -1.26
CA ALA A 10 -7.20 4.56 -1.00
C ALA A 10 -5.92 5.10 -0.33
N VAL A 11 -5.34 4.35 0.62
CA VAL A 11 -4.05 4.71 1.25
C VAL A 11 -2.92 4.65 0.22
N LEU A 12 -2.88 3.63 -0.63
CA LEU A 12 -1.85 3.49 -1.66
C LEU A 12 -1.94 4.56 -2.76
N GLU A 13 -3.14 5.03 -3.08
CA GLU A 13 -3.36 6.14 -4.02
C GLU A 13 -2.80 7.47 -3.50
N GLN A 14 -2.88 7.70 -2.18
CA GLN A 14 -2.25 8.86 -1.53
C GLN A 14 -0.72 8.72 -1.47
N GLY A 15 -0.22 7.49 -1.59
CA GLY A 15 1.19 7.15 -1.61
C GLY A 15 1.65 6.43 -0.34
N LEU A 16 2.80 5.77 -0.43
CA LEU A 16 3.38 5.08 0.70
C LEU A 16 3.85 6.07 1.78
N PRO A 17 3.58 5.81 3.07
CA PRO A 17 4.14 6.57 4.17
C PRO A 17 5.67 6.61 4.10
N VAL A 18 6.27 7.78 4.29
CA VAL A 18 7.74 7.93 4.31
C VAL A 18 8.28 7.56 5.70
N THR A 19 8.29 6.26 5.99
CA THR A 19 8.77 5.69 7.26
C THR A 19 9.70 4.50 6.99
N GLY A 20 10.37 4.01 8.03
CA GLY A 20 11.18 2.79 7.94
C GLY A 20 10.35 1.51 7.71
N THR A 21 9.09 1.48 8.15
CA THR A 21 8.17 0.34 8.03
C THR A 21 6.80 0.77 7.48
N PRO A 22 6.72 1.12 6.18
CA PRO A 22 5.51 1.68 5.59
C PRO A 22 4.31 0.72 5.62
N PHE A 23 4.52 -0.58 5.44
CA PHE A 23 3.42 -1.56 5.44
C PHE A 23 2.87 -1.81 6.84
N GLU A 24 3.72 -1.83 7.86
CA GLU A 24 3.31 -1.86 9.27
C GLU A 24 2.50 -0.62 9.65
N GLU A 25 2.92 0.57 9.23
CA GLU A 25 2.17 1.83 9.43
C GLU A 25 0.80 1.78 8.75
N ILE A 26 0.73 1.25 7.52
CA ILE A 26 -0.55 1.04 6.81
C ILE A 26 -1.43 0.06 7.58
N GLY A 27 -0.86 -1.06 8.05
CA GLY A 27 -1.58 -2.04 8.86
C GLY A 27 -2.17 -1.42 10.12
N ARG A 28 -1.37 -0.65 10.86
CA ARG A 28 -1.83 0.09 12.05
C ARG A 28 -2.98 1.06 11.74
N ARG A 29 -2.93 1.78 10.62
CA ARG A 29 -4.01 2.68 10.19
C ARG A 29 -5.30 1.95 9.84
N LEU A 30 -5.17 0.77 9.24
CA LEU A 30 -6.31 -0.04 8.80
C LEU A 30 -6.79 -1.04 9.88
N GLY A 31 -6.09 -1.13 11.01
CA GLY A 31 -6.40 -2.06 12.09
C GLY A 31 -6.07 -3.53 11.77
N ILE A 32 -5.09 -3.77 10.89
CA ILE A 32 -4.63 -5.11 10.48
C ILE A 32 -3.13 -5.27 10.67
N THR A 33 -2.63 -6.50 10.59
CA THR A 33 -1.18 -6.74 10.71
C THR A 33 -0.44 -6.37 9.42
N GLU A 34 0.88 -6.19 9.52
CA GLU A 34 1.72 -6.00 8.33
C GLU A 34 1.60 -7.19 7.36
N SER A 35 1.54 -8.42 7.88
CA SER A 35 1.37 -9.62 7.07
C SER A 35 0.05 -9.58 6.29
N ASP A 36 -1.05 -9.19 6.92
CA ASP A 36 -2.34 -9.04 6.24
C ASP A 36 -2.29 -7.99 5.12
N VAL A 37 -1.57 -6.88 5.33
CA VAL A 37 -1.35 -5.86 4.28
C VAL A 37 -0.63 -6.48 3.09
N LEU A 38 0.47 -7.19 3.33
CA LEU A 38 1.28 -7.81 2.27
C LEU A 38 0.51 -8.89 1.51
N ASP A 39 -0.24 -9.73 2.21
CA ASP A 39 -1.05 -10.79 1.60
C ASP A 39 -2.15 -10.19 0.71
N ARG A 40 -2.84 -9.15 1.19
CA ARG A 40 -3.84 -8.42 0.39
C ARG A 40 -3.22 -7.72 -0.80
N LEU A 41 -2.05 -7.11 -0.65
CA LEU A 41 -1.31 -6.51 -1.77
C LEU A 41 -0.96 -7.55 -2.84
N HIS A 42 -0.52 -8.74 -2.44
CA HIS A 42 -0.25 -9.84 -3.37
C HIS A 42 -1.52 -10.30 -4.08
N GLN A 43 -2.63 -10.43 -3.36
CA GLN A 43 -3.91 -10.81 -3.93
C GLN A 43 -4.44 -9.77 -4.92
N LEU A 44 -4.41 -8.48 -4.57
CA LEU A 44 -4.84 -7.39 -5.45
C LEU A 44 -3.95 -7.27 -6.71
N LYS A 45 -2.67 -7.64 -6.60
CA LYS A 45 -1.76 -7.73 -7.74
C LYS A 45 -2.07 -8.93 -8.62
N SER A 46 -2.35 -10.11 -8.04
CA SER A 46 -2.67 -11.32 -8.81
C SER A 46 -4.01 -11.21 -9.54
N GLU A 47 -4.99 -10.53 -8.93
CA GLU A 47 -6.29 -10.21 -9.54
C GLU A 47 -6.21 -9.10 -10.60
N GLY A 48 -5.05 -8.45 -10.77
CA GLY A 48 -4.84 -7.40 -11.76
C GLY A 48 -5.43 -6.03 -11.38
N VAL A 49 -5.91 -5.88 -10.13
CA VAL A 49 -6.41 -4.60 -9.59
C VAL A 49 -5.24 -3.61 -9.45
N ILE A 50 -4.13 -4.06 -8.87
CA ILE A 50 -2.88 -3.28 -8.81
C ILE A 50 -2.02 -3.65 -10.01
N ARG A 51 -1.98 -2.75 -11.01
CA ARG A 51 -1.16 -2.97 -12.22
C ARG A 51 0.34 -2.81 -11.96
N ARG A 52 0.74 -1.82 -11.16
CA ARG A 52 2.16 -1.44 -10.99
C ARG A 52 2.39 -0.47 -9.84
N PHE A 53 3.44 -0.71 -9.05
CA PHE A 53 4.02 0.29 -8.15
C PHE A 53 5.02 1.18 -8.89
N LYS A 54 4.95 2.50 -8.69
CA LYS A 54 5.90 3.48 -9.23
C LYS A 54 6.41 4.37 -8.11
N ALA A 55 7.73 4.53 -8.01
CA ALA A 55 8.32 5.62 -7.27
C ALA A 55 8.49 6.82 -8.20
N ARG A 56 8.11 8.02 -7.74
CA ARG A 56 8.49 9.28 -8.39
C ARG A 56 9.58 9.93 -7.55
N ILE A 57 10.73 10.17 -8.18
CA ILE A 57 11.87 10.86 -7.57
C ILE A 57 11.86 12.29 -8.10
N ASP A 58 11.87 13.28 -7.20
CA ASP A 58 12.04 14.69 -7.61
C ASP A 58 13.53 14.94 -7.87
N GLN A 59 13.90 15.04 -9.15
CA GLN A 59 15.28 15.26 -9.60
C GLN A 59 15.87 16.60 -9.15
N ARG A 60 15.05 17.54 -8.64
CA ARG A 60 15.53 18.84 -8.13
C ARG A 60 15.96 18.80 -6.66
N LYS A 61 15.71 17.68 -5.97
CA LYS A 61 16.09 17.46 -4.56
C LYS A 61 17.21 16.41 -4.40
N VAL A 62 17.78 15.94 -5.51
CA VAL A 62 18.95 15.05 -5.56
C VAL A 62 20.17 15.86 -5.98
#